data_AF-F9WHF2-F1
#
_entry.id   AF-F9WHF2-F1
#
_cell.length_a   1.000
_cell.length_b   1.000
_cell.length_c   1.000
_cell.angle_alpha   90.00
_cell.angle_beta   90.00
_cell.angle_gamma   90.00
#
_symmetry.space_group_name_H-M   'P 1'
#
loop_
_entity.id
_entity.type
_entity.pdbx_description
1 polymer ?
#
loop_
_entity_poly.entity_id
_entity_poly.type
_entity_poly.pdbx_seq_one_letter_code
_entity_poly.pdbx_strand_id
1 'polypeptide(L)'
;MYKLPGNSHPMYSESEEASGSVVESGSELEDHHTLSPAQRRTVRGNGGARSDSFEESSGTPRELGARSPEEVYVMDTSFIVELETLSDLVRCAERCLVVVPLKVKDELYGLKEGVSNAGGMLRLLEKGSHPSTYSGIRLQKPREASKRIMSVQRNNDDHILACACYFKEKGYKIKLLTGDGVLKLKAHAEGLQAKDKVR
;
A
#
# COMPACT_ATOMS: atom_id res chain seq x y z
N MET A 1 11.86 13.36 53.36
CA MET A 1 11.80 11.88 53.48
C MET A 1 11.27 11.33 52.17
N TYR A 2 12.13 10.74 51.34
CA TYR A 2 11.77 10.23 50.02
C TYR A 2 11.57 8.71 50.09
N LYS A 3 10.35 8.24 49.80
CA LYS A 3 10.03 6.82 49.63
C LYS A 3 10.25 6.44 48.16
N LEU A 4 11.18 5.54 47.90
CA LEU A 4 11.35 4.90 46.59
C LEU A 4 10.35 3.73 46.47
N PRO A 5 9.60 3.60 45.35
CA PRO A 5 8.76 2.43 45.11
C PRO A 5 9.61 1.24 44.62
N GLY A 6 9.31 0.06 45.19
CA GLY A 6 10.00 -1.20 44.93
C GLY A 6 9.65 -1.80 43.58
N ASN A 7 10.69 -2.30 42.92
CA ASN A 7 10.63 -3.13 41.71
C ASN A 7 10.19 -4.55 42.08
N SER A 8 9.09 -5.03 41.50
CA SER A 8 8.73 -6.45 41.50
C SER A 8 8.72 -6.95 40.05
N HIS A 9 9.79 -7.64 39.65
CA HIS A 9 9.87 -8.40 38.41
C HIS A 9 9.04 -9.70 38.54
N PRO A 10 8.18 -10.05 37.56
CA PRO A 10 7.65 -11.40 37.44
C PRO A 10 8.69 -12.35 36.82
N MET A 11 8.81 -13.53 37.42
CA MET A 11 9.63 -14.65 36.98
C MET A 11 9.15 -15.21 35.63
N TYR A 12 10.12 -15.58 34.80
CA TYR A 12 9.93 -16.42 33.62
C TYR A 12 9.57 -17.85 34.04
N SER A 13 8.56 -18.42 33.39
CA SER A 13 8.27 -19.85 33.41
C SER A 13 8.65 -20.42 32.05
N GLU A 14 9.77 -21.13 31.98
CA GLU A 14 10.12 -22.00 30.86
C GLU A 14 9.20 -23.23 30.91
N SER A 15 8.58 -23.57 29.78
CA SER A 15 7.90 -24.84 29.61
C SER A 15 8.47 -25.55 28.40
N GLU A 16 8.94 -26.76 28.72
CA GLU A 16 9.67 -27.74 27.93
C GLU A 16 8.88 -28.35 26.76
N GLU A 17 9.66 -28.73 25.75
CA GLU A 17 9.59 -29.92 24.90
C GLU A 17 8.24 -30.46 24.38
N ALA A 18 8.16 -30.56 23.05
CA ALA A 18 7.49 -31.66 22.39
C ALA A 18 8.30 -32.10 21.16
N SER A 19 8.99 -33.23 21.35
CA SER A 19 9.63 -34.05 20.31
C SER A 19 8.59 -34.84 19.52
N GLY A 20 8.83 -35.05 18.22
CA GLY A 20 8.12 -36.04 17.40
C GLY A 20 7.93 -35.58 15.96
N SER A 21 8.15 -36.37 14.92
CA SER A 21 8.63 -37.74 14.76
C SER A 21 8.96 -37.91 13.28
N VAL A 22 9.99 -38.69 13.01
CA VAL A 22 10.47 -39.06 11.68
C VAL A 22 9.40 -39.86 10.93
N VAL A 23 9.17 -39.53 9.66
CA VAL A 23 8.53 -40.42 8.69
C VAL A 23 9.41 -40.44 7.44
N GLU A 24 10.28 -41.45 7.36
CA GLU A 24 10.81 -41.94 6.10
C GLU A 24 9.75 -42.80 5.42
N SER A 25 9.61 -42.69 4.10
CA SER A 25 9.88 -43.81 3.17
C SER A 25 9.17 -43.64 1.82
N GLY A 26 9.98 -43.79 0.76
CA GLY A 26 9.59 -44.36 -0.54
C GLY A 26 8.85 -43.41 -1.49
N SER A 27 9.09 -43.43 -2.80
CA SER A 27 9.91 -44.28 -3.67
C SER A 27 9.82 -43.67 -5.08
N GLU A 28 10.87 -43.83 -5.89
CA GLU A 28 10.88 -44.28 -7.30
C GLU A 28 9.65 -43.90 -8.18
N LEU A 29 9.73 -43.35 -9.40
CA LEU A 29 10.57 -43.59 -10.57
C LEU A 29 10.19 -42.49 -11.60
N GLU A 30 11.15 -42.16 -12.48
CA GLU A 30 11.03 -41.88 -13.93
C GLU A 30 9.74 -41.17 -14.45
N ASP A 31 9.82 -40.05 -15.18
CA ASP A 31 10.20 -40.10 -16.59
C ASP A 31 10.57 -38.73 -17.17
N HIS A 32 11.61 -38.76 -18.00
CA HIS A 32 12.07 -37.69 -18.86
C HIS A 32 11.08 -37.42 -20.01
N HIS A 33 10.51 -36.22 -20.07
CA HIS A 33 10.04 -35.66 -21.34
C HIS A 33 10.73 -34.32 -21.64
N THR A 34 11.91 -34.46 -22.24
CA THR A 34 12.61 -33.41 -22.99
C THR A 34 11.77 -33.04 -24.22
N LEU A 35 11.05 -31.92 -24.15
CA LEU A 35 10.34 -31.39 -25.31
C LEU A 35 11.34 -30.76 -26.30
N SER A 36 11.33 -31.27 -27.53
CA SER A 36 12.17 -30.82 -28.64
C SER A 36 11.79 -29.39 -29.11
N PRO A 37 12.76 -28.49 -29.36
CA PRO A 37 12.53 -27.10 -29.75
C PRO A 37 12.34 -26.89 -31.27
N ALA A 38 11.60 -27.76 -31.95
CA ALA A 38 11.44 -27.69 -33.41
C ALA A 38 9.98 -27.83 -33.85
N GLN A 39 9.17 -26.77 -33.67
CA GLN A 39 7.95 -26.50 -34.46
C GLN A 39 7.33 -25.12 -34.13
N ARG A 40 8.11 -24.04 -34.19
CA ARG A 40 7.54 -22.68 -34.33
C ARG A 40 7.28 -22.39 -35.80
N ARG A 41 6.16 -22.91 -36.33
CA ARG A 41 5.64 -22.54 -37.64
C ARG A 41 4.65 -21.38 -37.46
N THR A 42 5.05 -20.24 -38.01
CA THR A 42 4.24 -19.13 -38.52
C THR A 42 2.73 -19.38 -38.58
N VAL A 43 1.98 -18.70 -37.71
CA VAL A 43 0.62 -18.23 -38.04
C VAL A 43 0.60 -16.73 -37.84
N ARG A 44 0.69 -16.05 -38.98
CA ARG A 44 0.54 -14.61 -39.16
C ARG A 44 -0.96 -14.30 -39.03
N GLY A 45 -1.41 -14.04 -37.81
CA GLY A 45 -2.76 -13.58 -37.52
C GLY A 45 -2.86 -12.07 -37.65
N ASN A 46 -3.16 -11.59 -38.87
CA ASN A 46 -3.70 -10.26 -39.11
C ASN A 46 -5.10 -10.21 -38.48
N GLY A 47 -5.33 -9.33 -37.51
CA GLY A 47 -6.63 -9.29 -36.82
C GLY A 47 -6.86 -8.02 -36.02
N GLY A 48 -7.25 -6.95 -36.73
CA GLY A 48 -8.17 -5.93 -36.23
C GLY A 48 -7.71 -5.12 -35.02
N ALA A 49 -7.01 -4.01 -35.27
CA ALA A 49 -7.02 -2.87 -34.38
C ALA A 49 -8.45 -2.32 -34.30
N ARG A 50 -9.23 -2.79 -33.32
CA ARG A 50 -10.38 -2.05 -32.80
C ARG A 50 -9.83 -1.10 -31.75
N SER A 51 -9.53 0.12 -32.20
CA SER A 51 -9.38 1.29 -31.36
C SER A 51 -10.75 1.60 -30.75
N ASP A 52 -11.11 0.87 -29.69
CA ASP A 52 -12.09 1.36 -28.73
C ASP A 52 -11.42 2.50 -27.98
N SER A 53 -11.71 3.70 -28.47
CA SER A 53 -11.50 4.97 -27.79
C SER A 53 -12.26 4.91 -26.47
N PHE A 54 -11.65 4.32 -25.44
CA PHE A 54 -12.12 4.46 -24.08
C PHE A 54 -11.93 5.93 -23.74
N GLU A 55 -12.99 6.73 -23.96
CA GLU A 55 -13.09 8.04 -23.37
C GLU A 55 -13.10 7.84 -21.86
N GLU A 56 -11.89 7.84 -21.30
CA GLU A 56 -11.64 7.99 -19.88
C GLU A 56 -12.25 9.34 -19.53
N SER A 57 -13.54 9.31 -19.19
CA SER A 57 -14.31 10.45 -18.73
C SER A 57 -13.57 10.95 -17.49
N SER A 58 -12.70 11.92 -17.74
CA SER A 58 -12.02 12.72 -16.74
C SER A 58 -13.03 13.68 -16.14
N GLY A 59 -14.16 13.14 -15.69
CA GLY A 59 -15.15 13.81 -14.88
C GLY A 59 -14.42 14.39 -13.69
N THR A 60 -13.95 15.62 -13.86
CA THR A 60 -13.46 16.43 -12.77
C THR A 60 -14.70 16.74 -11.96
N PRO A 61 -14.81 16.29 -10.70
CA PRO A 61 -15.93 16.64 -9.86
C PRO A 61 -15.81 18.15 -9.60
N ARG A 62 -16.40 18.96 -10.48
CA ARG A 62 -16.33 20.42 -10.46
C ARG A 62 -17.62 21.07 -9.95
N GLU A 63 -18.63 20.29 -9.59
CA GLU A 63 -19.99 20.81 -9.28
C GLU A 63 -20.40 20.74 -7.80
N LEU A 64 -19.47 20.44 -6.91
CA LEU A 64 -19.58 20.87 -5.51
C LEU A 64 -18.43 21.84 -5.30
N GLY A 65 -18.64 22.99 -4.67
CA GLY A 65 -17.62 24.00 -4.34
C GLY A 65 -16.54 23.50 -3.36
N ALA A 66 -16.04 22.29 -3.60
CA ALA A 66 -15.04 21.57 -2.87
C ALA A 66 -13.73 22.35 -3.01
N ARG A 67 -13.36 23.01 -1.92
CA ARG A 67 -12.01 23.53 -1.75
C ARG A 67 -11.03 22.43 -2.14
N SER A 68 -10.07 22.76 -3.01
CA SER A 68 -8.96 21.87 -3.27
C SER A 68 -8.32 21.50 -1.93
N PRO A 69 -8.09 20.23 -1.64
CA PRO A 69 -7.52 19.82 -0.36
C PRO A 69 -6.17 20.52 -0.18
N GLU A 70 -6.02 21.28 0.91
CA GLU A 70 -4.75 21.96 1.22
C GLU A 70 -3.65 20.97 1.60
N GLU A 71 -4.04 19.82 2.17
CA GLU A 71 -3.14 18.77 2.62
C GLU A 71 -3.46 17.42 1.98
N VAL A 72 -2.40 16.69 1.62
CA VAL A 72 -2.47 15.32 1.11
C VAL A 72 -1.68 14.41 2.05
N TYR A 73 -2.32 13.32 2.46
CA TYR A 73 -1.71 12.26 3.24
C TYR A 73 -1.46 11.06 2.33
N VAL A 74 -0.22 10.58 2.31
CA VAL A 74 0.14 9.32 1.63
C VAL A 74 0.43 8.28 2.69
N MET A 75 -0.14 7.08 2.56
CA MET A 75 0.00 6.02 3.55
C MET A 75 0.90 4.89 3.04
N ASP A 76 1.66 4.27 3.92
CA ASP A 76 2.28 2.97 3.67
C ASP A 76 1.42 1.82 4.23
N THR A 77 1.85 0.59 3.96
CA THR A 77 1.17 -0.61 4.47
C THR A 77 1.30 -0.71 5.98
N SER A 78 2.48 -0.42 6.54
CA SER A 78 2.74 -0.54 7.99
C SER A 78 1.77 0.31 8.81
N PHE A 79 1.59 1.57 8.42
CA PHE A 79 0.67 2.48 9.10
C PHE A 79 -0.77 2.00 9.03
N ILE A 80 -1.23 1.50 7.87
CA ILE A 80 -2.60 0.99 7.71
C ILE A 80 -2.86 -0.20 8.64
N VAL A 81 -1.88 -1.10 8.76
CA VAL A 81 -1.97 -2.27 9.64
C VAL A 81 -2.02 -1.84 11.11
N GLU A 82 -1.20 -0.85 11.49
CA GLU A 82 -1.05 -0.36 12.87
C GLU A 82 -2.14 0.62 13.33
N LEU A 83 -3.07 1.02 12.46
CA LEU A 83 -4.16 1.92 12.85
C LEU A 83 -5.01 1.32 13.98
N GLU A 84 -5.30 2.10 15.01
CA GLU A 84 -6.25 1.66 16.04
C GLU A 84 -7.66 1.48 15.43
N THR A 85 -8.10 2.45 14.63
CA THR A 85 -9.38 2.39 13.92
C THR A 85 -9.32 3.10 12.57
N LEU A 86 -10.06 2.57 11.58
CA LEU A 86 -10.26 3.26 10.29
C LEU A 86 -11.16 4.49 10.40
N SER A 87 -11.96 4.62 11.46
CA SER A 87 -12.87 5.74 11.66
C SER A 87 -12.14 7.08 11.78
N ASP A 88 -10.96 7.10 12.40
CA ASP A 88 -10.17 8.33 12.50
C ASP A 88 -9.58 8.75 11.16
N LEU A 89 -9.28 7.80 10.28
CA LEU A 89 -8.85 8.08 8.92
C LEU A 89 -10.01 8.68 8.10
N VAL A 90 -11.22 8.12 8.21
CA VAL A 90 -12.42 8.64 7.53
C VAL A 90 -12.69 10.09 7.96
N ARG A 91 -12.64 10.38 9.27
CA ARG A 91 -12.78 11.77 9.79
C ARG A 91 -11.67 12.70 9.31
N CYS A 92 -10.45 12.19 9.12
CA CYS A 92 -9.37 12.99 8.56
C CYS A 92 -9.67 13.38 7.11
N ALA A 93 -10.13 12.41 6.33
CA ALA A 93 -10.42 12.55 4.91
C ALA A 93 -11.59 13.51 4.59
N GLU A 94 -12.40 13.88 5.58
CA GLU A 94 -13.38 14.97 5.43
C GLU A 94 -12.73 16.35 5.16
N ARG A 95 -11.44 16.52 5.49
CA ARG A 95 -10.73 17.81 5.42
C ARG A 95 -9.44 17.78 4.61
N CYS A 96 -9.03 16.60 4.17
CA CYS A 96 -7.81 16.39 3.41
C CYS A 96 -7.98 15.28 2.38
N LEU A 97 -7.02 15.14 1.48
CA LEU A 97 -6.98 13.99 0.58
C LEU A 97 -6.08 12.90 1.17
N VAL A 98 -6.61 11.70 1.37
CA VAL A 98 -5.84 10.52 1.73
C VAL A 98 -5.63 9.68 0.48
N VAL A 99 -4.37 9.41 0.14
CA VAL A 99 -3.98 8.61 -1.02
C VAL A 99 -3.28 7.35 -0.56
N VAL A 100 -3.78 6.21 -1.02
CA VAL A 100 -3.13 4.91 -0.85
C VAL A 100 -2.36 4.59 -2.14
N PRO A 101 -1.02 4.41 -2.09
CA PRO A 101 -0.23 3.99 -3.24
C PRO A 101 -0.72 2.67 -3.84
N LEU A 102 -0.56 2.48 -5.15
CA LEU A 102 -0.95 1.25 -5.83
C LEU A 102 -0.24 0.02 -5.23
N LYS A 103 1.05 0.16 -4.95
CA LYS A 103 1.85 -0.93 -4.38
C LYS A 103 1.38 -1.33 -2.97
N VAL A 104 0.91 -0.36 -2.19
CA VAL A 104 0.33 -0.61 -0.86
C VAL A 104 -0.98 -1.38 -0.98
N LYS A 105 -1.84 -1.05 -1.96
CA LYS A 105 -3.05 -1.86 -2.23
C LYS A 105 -2.71 -3.31 -2.55
N ASP A 106 -1.68 -3.57 -3.35
CA ASP A 106 -1.25 -4.93 -3.67
C ASP A 106 -0.81 -5.70 -2.41
N GLU A 107 -0.06 -5.04 -1.52
CA GLU A 107 0.35 -5.62 -0.23
C GLU A 107 -0.84 -5.88 0.69
N LEU A 108 -1.81 -4.96 0.76
CA LEU A 108 -3.02 -5.14 1.57
C LEU A 108 -3.87 -6.34 1.12
N TYR A 109 -3.91 -6.66 -0.18
CA TYR A 109 -4.60 -7.88 -0.64
C TYR A 109 -3.96 -9.15 -0.09
N GLY A 110 -2.63 -9.17 0.08
CA GLY A 110 -1.91 -10.27 0.71
C GLY A 110 -2.16 -10.39 2.22
N LEU A 111 -2.58 -9.30 2.87
CA LEU A 111 -2.80 -9.21 4.32
C LEU A 111 -4.27 -9.25 4.73
N LYS A 112 -5.20 -9.28 3.78
CA LYS A 112 -6.65 -9.16 4.05
C LYS A 112 -7.18 -10.28 4.96
N GLU A 113 -6.59 -11.47 4.86
CA GLU A 113 -6.87 -12.61 5.74
C GLU A 113 -5.91 -12.52 6.93
N GLY A 114 -6.42 -12.09 8.09
CA GLY A 114 -5.63 -11.99 9.32
C GLY A 114 -5.36 -10.57 9.83
N VAL A 115 -5.49 -9.54 8.99
CA VAL A 115 -5.40 -8.13 9.43
C VAL A 115 -6.72 -7.41 9.17
N SER A 116 -7.45 -7.11 10.26
CA SER A 116 -8.77 -6.47 10.21
C SER A 116 -8.79 -5.14 9.43
N ASN A 117 -7.77 -4.31 9.64
CA ASN A 117 -7.64 -3.02 8.97
C ASN A 117 -7.36 -3.14 7.47
N ALA A 118 -6.63 -4.18 7.02
CA ALA A 118 -6.34 -4.36 5.61
C ALA A 118 -7.63 -4.60 4.81
N GLY A 119 -8.46 -5.54 5.26
CA GLY A 119 -9.77 -5.79 4.66
C GLY A 119 -10.70 -4.57 4.75
N GLY A 120 -10.68 -3.84 5.86
CA GLY A 120 -11.46 -2.61 6.03
C GLY A 120 -11.05 -1.50 5.06
N MET A 121 -9.74 -1.28 4.88
CA MET A 121 -9.19 -0.29 3.97
C MET A 121 -9.53 -0.63 2.50
N LEU A 122 -9.38 -1.89 2.09
CA LEU A 122 -9.74 -2.32 0.73
C LEU A 122 -11.22 -2.02 0.43
N ARG A 123 -12.12 -2.31 1.37
CA ARG A 123 -13.55 -1.95 1.23
C ARG A 123 -13.78 -0.44 1.15
N LEU A 124 -13.01 0.37 1.88
CA LEU A 124 -13.09 1.84 1.78
C LEU A 124 -12.62 2.34 0.40
N LEU A 125 -11.55 1.77 -0.15
CA LEU A 125 -11.03 2.13 -1.47
C LEU A 125 -11.98 1.74 -2.59
N GLU A 126 -12.63 0.58 -2.47
CA GLU A 126 -13.68 0.12 -3.40
C GLU A 126 -14.89 1.07 -3.37
N LYS A 127 -15.36 1.46 -2.17
CA LYS A 127 -16.47 2.41 -2.02
C LYS A 127 -16.13 3.82 -2.49
N GLY A 128 -14.94 4.33 -2.15
CA GLY A 128 -14.47 5.66 -2.54
C GLY A 128 -14.23 5.83 -4.04
N SER A 129 -14.22 4.73 -4.79
CA SER A 129 -14.23 4.76 -6.26
C SER A 129 -15.59 5.15 -6.84
N HIS A 130 -16.65 5.18 -6.01
CA HIS A 130 -17.99 5.56 -6.45
C HIS A 130 -18.16 7.09 -6.45
N PRO A 131 -18.54 7.71 -7.58
CA PRO A 131 -18.58 9.17 -7.72
C PRO A 131 -19.59 9.86 -6.77
N SER A 132 -20.60 9.13 -6.28
CA SER A 132 -21.58 9.65 -5.32
C SER A 132 -21.08 9.71 -3.87
N THR A 133 -19.95 9.07 -3.54
CA THR A 133 -19.48 8.91 -2.16
C THR A 133 -18.03 9.36 -2.08
N TYR A 134 -17.78 10.64 -2.35
CA TYR A 134 -16.44 11.20 -2.21
C TYR A 134 -16.04 11.19 -0.73
N SER A 135 -15.25 10.20 -0.32
CA SER A 135 -14.83 10.01 1.07
C SER A 135 -13.51 10.71 1.40
N GLY A 136 -12.92 11.45 0.47
CA GLY A 136 -11.56 12.00 0.59
C GLY A 136 -10.45 10.94 0.65
N ILE A 137 -10.79 9.65 0.67
CA ILE A 137 -9.84 8.52 0.62
C ILE A 137 -9.91 7.91 -0.78
N ARG A 138 -8.77 7.73 -1.42
CA ARG A 138 -8.70 7.06 -2.72
C ARG A 138 -7.40 6.33 -2.97
N LEU A 139 -7.47 5.45 -3.96
CA LEU A 139 -6.28 4.84 -4.54
C LEU A 139 -5.52 5.86 -5.41
N GLN A 140 -4.21 5.75 -5.41
CA GLN A 140 -3.32 6.42 -6.36
C GLN A 140 -3.70 6.03 -7.80
N LYS A 141 -3.75 7.00 -8.71
CA LYS A 141 -3.91 6.72 -10.15
C LYS A 141 -2.55 6.35 -10.76
N PRO A 142 -2.50 5.51 -11.81
CA PRO A 142 -1.23 5.07 -12.42
C PRO A 142 -0.29 6.21 -12.86
N ARG A 143 -0.83 7.39 -13.19
CA ARG A 143 -0.06 8.57 -13.61
C ARG A 143 0.41 9.46 -12.47
N GLU A 144 0.04 9.16 -11.23
CA GLU A 144 0.35 9.96 -10.03
C GLU A 144 1.62 9.48 -9.35
N ALA A 145 2.72 9.41 -10.11
CA ALA A 145 4.03 9.00 -9.63
C ALA A 145 5.11 9.96 -10.16
N SER A 146 6.03 10.38 -9.29
CA SER A 146 7.17 11.22 -9.66
C SER A 146 8.14 10.44 -10.55
N LYS A 147 8.32 10.90 -11.79
CA LYS A 147 9.22 10.26 -12.76
C LYS A 147 10.68 10.24 -12.27
N ARG A 148 11.08 11.26 -11.50
CA ARG A 148 12.45 11.39 -10.93
C ARG A 148 12.75 10.27 -9.94
N ILE A 149 11.79 9.93 -9.09
CA ILE A 149 11.94 8.84 -8.12
C ILE A 149 11.83 7.49 -8.83
N MET A 150 10.85 7.35 -9.72
CA MET A 150 10.61 6.12 -10.47
C MET A 150 11.82 5.70 -11.34
N SER A 151 12.63 6.64 -11.83
CA SER A 151 13.81 6.30 -12.66
C SER A 151 14.95 5.63 -11.90
N VAL A 152 14.98 5.73 -10.57
CA VAL A 152 16.06 5.18 -9.72
C VAL A 152 15.54 4.15 -8.72
N GLN A 153 14.27 3.75 -8.85
CA GLN A 153 13.57 2.87 -7.94
C GLN A 153 14.21 1.48 -7.83
N ARG A 154 14.23 0.93 -6.61
CA ARG A 154 14.72 -0.41 -6.26
C ARG A 154 13.77 -1.21 -5.37
N ASN A 155 12.87 -0.56 -4.62
CA ASN A 155 12.00 -1.23 -3.64
C ASN A 155 10.59 -0.62 -3.57
N ASN A 156 9.76 -1.15 -2.68
CA ASN A 156 8.38 -0.69 -2.47
C ASN A 156 8.31 0.72 -1.86
N ASP A 157 9.24 1.06 -0.97
CA ASP A 157 9.36 2.41 -0.41
C ASP A 157 9.47 3.48 -1.51
N ASP A 158 10.22 3.18 -2.57
CA ASP A 158 10.39 4.10 -3.70
C ASP A 158 9.07 4.33 -4.46
N HIS A 159 8.17 3.34 -4.53
CA HIS A 159 6.81 3.53 -5.07
C HIS A 159 5.99 4.48 -4.20
N ILE A 160 6.09 4.32 -2.88
CA ILE A 160 5.37 5.16 -1.90
C ILE A 160 5.89 6.60 -1.96
N LEU A 161 7.22 6.78 -2.00
CA LEU A 161 7.86 8.08 -2.15
C LEU A 161 7.56 8.71 -3.50
N ALA A 162 7.54 7.93 -4.60
CA ALA A 162 7.16 8.43 -5.91
C ALA A 162 5.73 8.99 -5.90
N CYS A 163 4.80 8.33 -5.20
CA CYS A 163 3.44 8.84 -5.00
C CYS A 163 3.45 10.17 -4.23
N ALA A 164 4.12 10.23 -3.07
CA ALA A 164 4.18 11.45 -2.26
C ALA A 164 4.85 12.63 -3.00
N CYS A 165 5.97 12.38 -3.67
CA CYS A 165 6.69 13.38 -4.45
C CYS A 165 5.87 13.91 -5.63
N TYR A 166 5.01 13.08 -6.25
CA TYR A 166 4.11 13.56 -7.32
C TYR A 166 3.22 14.70 -6.82
N PHE A 167 2.54 14.53 -5.69
CA PHE A 167 1.67 15.58 -5.16
C PHE A 167 2.46 16.80 -4.67
N LYS A 168 3.67 16.60 -4.11
CA LYS A 168 4.58 17.70 -3.77
C LYS A 168 4.94 18.53 -5.02
N GLU A 169 5.28 17.89 -6.13
CA GLU A 169 5.58 18.55 -7.41
C GLU A 169 4.37 19.31 -7.98
N LYS A 170 3.14 18.96 -7.55
CA LYS A 170 1.91 19.68 -7.88
C LYS A 170 1.57 20.81 -6.91
N GLY A 171 2.42 21.09 -5.92
CA GLY A 171 2.27 22.20 -4.97
C GLY A 171 1.40 21.89 -3.75
N TYR A 172 1.02 20.63 -3.52
CA TYR A 172 0.28 20.24 -2.33
C TYR A 172 1.19 20.14 -1.11
N LYS A 173 0.65 20.39 0.08
CA LYS A 173 1.34 20.10 1.35
C LYS A 173 1.20 18.62 1.68
N ILE A 174 2.31 17.89 1.63
CA ILE A 174 2.31 16.43 1.77
C ILE A 174 2.77 16.00 3.15
N LYS A 175 2.07 15.01 3.70
CA LYS A 175 2.47 14.26 4.90
C LYS A 175 2.46 12.77 4.57
N LEU A 176 3.60 12.11 4.79
CA LEU A 176 3.70 10.66 4.70
C LEU A 176 3.32 10.05 6.05
N LEU A 177 2.32 9.17 6.07
CA LEU A 177 1.88 8.42 7.24
C LEU A 177 2.58 7.07 7.24
N THR A 178 3.52 6.87 8.17
CA THR A 178 4.34 5.66 8.25
C THR A 178 4.86 5.41 9.68
N GLY A 179 4.89 4.15 10.10
CA GLY A 179 5.60 3.71 11.30
C GLY A 179 7.12 3.56 11.08
N ASP A 180 7.52 3.24 9.84
CA ASP A 180 8.88 2.86 9.46
C ASP A 180 9.89 4.02 9.52
N GLY A 181 10.94 3.84 10.33
CA GLY A 181 12.04 4.80 10.49
C GLY A 181 12.87 5.01 9.22
N VAL A 182 13.10 3.96 8.42
CA VAL A 182 13.88 4.05 7.17
C VAL A 182 13.10 4.87 6.14
N LEU A 183 11.80 4.60 5.99
CA LEU A 183 10.94 5.35 5.09
C LEU A 183 10.82 6.82 5.52
N LYS A 184 10.74 7.12 6.84
CA LYS A 184 10.81 8.50 7.36
C LYS A 184 12.08 9.23 6.94
N LEU A 185 13.24 8.57 7.03
CA LEU A 185 14.52 9.16 6.63
C LEU A 185 14.56 9.47 5.12
N LYS A 186 14.08 8.53 4.28
CA LYS A 186 13.98 8.75 2.84
C LYS A 186 13.02 9.91 2.51
N ALA A 187 11.87 9.97 3.18
CA ALA A 187 10.91 11.06 3.02
C ALA A 187 11.52 12.42 3.38
N HIS A 188 12.29 12.49 4.47
CA HIS A 188 13.01 13.69 4.86
C HIS A 188 14.03 14.13 3.81
N ALA A 189 14.79 13.20 3.24
CA ALA A 189 15.75 13.49 2.15
C ALA A 189 15.06 14.10 0.92
N GLU A 190 13.82 13.71 0.65
CA GLU A 190 12.98 14.30 -0.39
C GLU A 190 12.22 15.56 0.04
N GLY A 191 12.46 16.06 1.26
CA GLY A 191 11.82 17.23 1.85
C GLY A 191 10.31 17.05 2.05
N LEU A 192 9.89 15.85 2.44
CA LEU A 192 8.52 15.52 2.85
C LEU A 192 8.44 15.46 4.37
N GLN A 193 7.30 15.86 4.93
CA GLN A 193 7.01 15.61 6.35
C GLN A 193 6.52 14.17 6.50
N ALA A 194 7.00 13.47 7.54
CA ALA A 194 6.50 12.16 7.90
C ALA A 194 5.88 12.18 9.31
N LYS A 195 4.80 11.44 9.51
CA LYS A 195 4.08 11.31 10.77
C LYS A 195 3.76 9.84 11.05
N ASP A 196 3.74 9.51 12.33
CA ASP A 196 3.31 8.22 12.88
C ASP A 196 1.83 8.22 13.30
N LYS A 197 1.15 9.37 13.26
CA LYS A 197 -0.27 9.52 13.59
C LYS A 197 -0.98 10.51 12.67
N VAL A 198 -2.30 10.35 12.57
CA VAL A 198 -3.18 11.21 11.75
C VAL A 198 -3.40 12.60 12.38
N ARG A 199 -3.23 12.75 13.70
CA ARG A 199 -3.33 14.02 14.44
C ARG A 199 -1.97 14.44 14.97
#